data_AF-A0A919T303-F1
#
_entry.id   AF-A0A919T303-F1
#
_cell.length_a   1.000
_cell.length_b   1.000
_cell.length_c   1.000
_cell.angle_alpha   90.00
_cell.angle_beta   90.00
_cell.angle_gamma   90.00
#
_symmetry.space_group_name_H-M   'P 1'
#
loop_
_entity.id
_entity.type
_entity.pdbx_description
1 polymer ?
#
loop_
_entity_poly.entity_id
_entity_poly.type
_entity_poly.pdbx_seq_one_letter_code
_entity_poly.pdbx_strand_id
1 'polypeptide(L)'
;MSSSVPLTSATAPGVPVRGADLLARDRRTGDLLRFAWHGPESYAAPERIGAGFGVDTVPVLGAGQGISGITLWYAGASGLPVGVPGRPFFDAASCLTEPPGSGFGVIVATPDGTLLTQRPGATTIEDRPAVPGAPGVTVATVPRGTVLVGAGNVTTGRRHDIVVQGPDGRLAVLERSGGAGQWYRFTAELPGLRGIRLVDTSGDGLAGCAGVVPDGTLVVYPHSGVFWPQDPDTVLLSPVALAGGWHDLDILQ
;
A
#
# COMPACT_ATOMS: atom_id res chain seq x y z
N MET A 1 -17.23 8.32 -27.24
CA MET A 1 -15.87 7.84 -27.59
C MET A 1 -14.94 8.29 -26.47
N SER A 2 -14.59 7.41 -25.54
CA SER A 2 -13.71 7.74 -24.41
C SER A 2 -12.27 7.57 -24.87
N SER A 3 -11.55 8.68 -25.00
CA SER A 3 -10.12 8.70 -25.32
C SER A 3 -9.33 8.22 -24.10
N SER A 4 -8.84 6.98 -24.12
CA SER A 4 -7.85 6.51 -23.14
C SER A 4 -6.50 7.14 -23.46
N VAL A 5 -6.03 8.03 -22.60
CA VAL A 5 -4.64 8.50 -22.63
C VAL A 5 -3.74 7.28 -22.41
N PRO A 6 -2.77 6.97 -23.31
CA PRO A 6 -1.89 5.84 -23.11
C PRO A 6 -1.03 6.05 -21.85
N LEU A 7 -0.98 5.05 -20.97
CA LEU A 7 -0.03 4.99 -19.87
C LEU A 7 1.37 4.89 -20.47
N THR A 8 2.15 5.98 -20.43
CA THR A 8 3.52 6.01 -20.96
C THR A 8 4.52 5.67 -19.85
N SER A 9 5.43 4.73 -20.13
CA SER A 9 6.60 4.44 -19.29
C SER A 9 7.54 5.65 -19.28
N ALA A 10 7.92 6.13 -18.09
CA ALA A 10 8.97 7.15 -17.95
C ALA A 10 10.25 6.47 -17.43
N THR A 11 11.38 6.75 -18.08
CA THR A 11 12.71 6.28 -17.67
C THR A 11 13.21 7.20 -16.55
N ALA A 12 13.43 6.64 -15.36
CA ALA A 12 14.06 7.34 -14.25
C ALA A 12 15.60 7.38 -14.44
N PRO A 13 16.38 7.96 -13.52
CA PRO A 13 17.80 7.76 -13.48
C PRO A 13 18.23 6.92 -12.27
N GLY A 14 18.69 5.69 -12.51
CA GLY A 14 19.86 5.11 -11.85
C GLY A 14 19.68 4.40 -10.50
N VAL A 15 18.46 4.19 -10.01
CA VAL A 15 18.23 3.30 -8.84
C VAL A 15 17.87 1.91 -9.37
N PRO A 16 18.67 0.85 -9.08
CA PRO A 16 18.32 -0.50 -9.47
C PRO A 16 17.12 -1.01 -8.66
N VAL A 17 15.92 -0.81 -9.19
CA VAL A 17 14.70 -1.41 -8.63
C VAL A 17 14.71 -2.90 -8.92
N ARG A 18 14.91 -3.75 -7.91
CA ARG A 18 14.45 -5.16 -7.98
C ARG A 18 12.95 -5.13 -7.78
N GLY A 19 12.19 -5.02 -8.86
CA GLY A 19 10.76 -4.76 -8.75
C GLY A 19 9.94 -6.01 -8.45
N ALA A 20 8.93 -5.82 -7.60
CA ALA A 20 7.74 -6.64 -7.59
C ALA A 20 6.75 -6.11 -8.65
N ASP A 21 5.81 -6.96 -9.07
CA ASP A 21 4.67 -6.51 -9.87
C ASP A 21 3.90 -5.44 -9.09
N LEU A 22 3.51 -4.37 -9.78
CA LEU A 22 2.67 -3.32 -9.22
C LEU A 22 1.20 -3.67 -9.44
N LEU A 23 0.40 -3.53 -8.39
CA LEU A 23 -1.03 -3.84 -8.44
C LEU A 23 -1.83 -2.57 -8.27
N ALA A 24 -2.81 -2.39 -9.15
CA ALA A 24 -3.69 -1.24 -9.10
C ALA A 24 -5.14 -1.64 -9.26
N ARG A 25 -6.02 -0.78 -8.75
CA ARG A 25 -7.45 -0.78 -9.08
C ARG A 25 -7.78 0.43 -9.93
N ASP A 26 -8.44 0.22 -11.06
CA ASP A 26 -9.10 1.29 -11.81
C ASP A 26 -10.37 1.74 -11.06
N ARG A 27 -10.41 3.02 -10.68
CA ARG A 27 -11.52 3.61 -9.90
C ARG A 27 -12.79 3.78 -10.72
N ARG A 28 -12.69 3.82 -12.05
CA ARG A 28 -13.82 4.04 -12.96
C ARG A 28 -14.50 2.72 -13.31
N THR A 29 -13.70 1.69 -13.58
CA THR A 29 -14.22 0.40 -14.01
C THR A 29 -14.30 -0.63 -12.88
N GLY A 30 -13.52 -0.44 -11.81
CA GLY A 30 -13.33 -1.45 -10.77
C GLY A 30 -12.47 -2.62 -11.22
N ASP A 31 -11.72 -2.46 -12.32
CA ASP A 31 -10.79 -3.49 -12.79
C ASP A 31 -9.55 -3.55 -11.91
N LEU A 32 -9.05 -4.77 -11.70
CA LEU A 32 -7.75 -5.00 -11.09
C LEU A 32 -6.72 -5.19 -12.18
N LEU A 33 -5.65 -4.41 -12.08
CA LEU A 33 -4.59 -4.33 -13.06
C LEU A 33 -3.28 -4.77 -12.42
N ARG A 34 -2.55 -5.60 -13.15
CA ARG A 34 -1.17 -5.98 -12.85
C ARG A 34 -0.23 -5.33 -13.85
N PHE A 35 0.78 -4.66 -13.32
CA PHE A 35 1.87 -4.10 -14.09
C PHE A 35 3.10 -4.95 -13.80
N ALA A 36 3.42 -5.86 -14.72
CA ALA A 36 4.55 -6.76 -14.54
C ALA A 36 5.86 -5.97 -14.54
N TRP A 37 6.74 -6.24 -13.59
CA TRP A 37 8.04 -5.56 -13.57
C TRP A 37 8.90 -6.01 -14.76
N HIS A 38 9.46 -5.05 -15.51
CA HIS A 38 10.22 -5.32 -16.74
C HIS A 38 11.65 -4.77 -16.70
N GLY A 39 12.04 -4.08 -15.62
CA GLY A 39 13.38 -3.55 -15.45
C GLY A 39 13.41 -2.37 -14.47
N PRO A 40 14.60 -1.85 -14.14
CA PRO A 40 14.84 -0.88 -13.06
C PRO A 40 13.91 0.34 -13.07
N GLU A 41 13.32 0.68 -14.22
CA GLU A 41 12.53 1.90 -14.40
C GLU A 41 11.32 1.67 -15.30
N SER A 42 10.89 0.42 -15.48
CA SER A 42 9.79 0.14 -16.40
C SER A 42 8.94 -1.03 -15.95
N TYR A 43 7.63 -0.84 -16.11
CA TYR A 43 6.64 -1.89 -16.05
C TYR A 43 6.12 -2.20 -17.44
N ALA A 44 5.67 -3.44 -17.65
CA ALA A 44 4.94 -3.83 -18.84
C ALA A 44 3.59 -3.10 -18.93
N ALA A 45 2.94 -3.22 -20.09
CA ALA A 45 1.56 -2.79 -20.25
C ALA A 45 0.65 -3.48 -19.21
N PRO A 46 -0.40 -2.80 -18.71
CA PRO A 46 -1.27 -3.38 -17.71
C PRO A 46 -1.98 -4.62 -18.23
N GLU A 47 -1.96 -5.67 -17.42
CA GLU A 47 -2.78 -6.86 -17.60
C GLU A 47 -3.97 -6.78 -16.66
N ARG A 48 -5.19 -6.94 -17.20
CA ARG A 48 -6.39 -7.04 -16.37
C ARG A 48 -6.43 -8.42 -15.73
N ILE A 49 -6.32 -8.45 -14.41
CA ILE A 49 -6.35 -9.68 -13.60
C ILE A 49 -7.68 -9.86 -12.85
N GLY A 50 -8.55 -8.84 -12.83
CA GLY A 50 -9.89 -8.99 -12.25
C GLY A 50 -10.87 -7.87 -12.57
N ALA A 51 -12.12 -8.07 -12.17
CA ALA A 51 -13.26 -7.20 -12.46
C ALA A 51 -14.24 -7.09 -11.28
N GLY A 52 -15.04 -6.02 -11.25
CA GLY A 52 -16.14 -5.85 -10.28
C GLY A 52 -15.71 -5.29 -8.92
N PHE A 53 -14.46 -4.84 -8.78
CA PHE A 53 -13.92 -4.27 -7.52
C PHE A 53 -14.11 -2.75 -7.43
N GLY A 54 -15.21 -2.23 -8.00
CA GLY A 54 -15.51 -0.80 -8.02
C GLY A 54 -15.51 -0.21 -6.61
N VAL A 55 -15.13 1.06 -6.47
CA VAL A 55 -15.00 1.73 -5.15
C VAL A 55 -16.30 1.71 -4.34
N ASP A 56 -17.45 1.69 -5.00
CA ASP A 56 -18.76 1.61 -4.36
C ASP A 56 -19.15 0.18 -3.96
N THR A 57 -18.53 -0.82 -4.60
CA THR A 57 -18.78 -2.24 -4.33
C THR A 57 -17.78 -2.77 -3.31
N VAL A 58 -16.48 -2.58 -3.53
CA VAL A 58 -15.40 -3.05 -2.66
C VAL A 58 -14.60 -1.82 -2.19
N PRO A 59 -15.05 -1.10 -1.15
CA PRO A 59 -14.45 0.19 -0.80
C PRO A 59 -13.01 0.06 -0.30
N VAL A 60 -12.68 -1.05 0.37
CA VAL A 60 -11.34 -1.34 0.90
C VAL A 60 -10.80 -2.61 0.28
N LEU A 61 -9.65 -2.46 -0.38
CA LEU A 61 -8.90 -3.55 -0.99
C LEU A 61 -7.42 -3.38 -0.64
N GLY A 62 -6.81 -4.44 -0.11
CA GLY A 62 -5.38 -4.55 0.11
C GLY A 62 -4.83 -5.71 -0.71
N ALA A 63 -3.56 -5.63 -1.06
CA ALA A 63 -2.82 -6.73 -1.67
C ALA A 63 -1.57 -7.03 -0.82
N GLY A 64 -1.14 -8.29 -0.85
CA GLY A 64 0.10 -8.70 -0.24
C GLY A 64 0.63 -9.99 -0.86
N GLN A 65 1.91 -10.23 -0.68
CA GLN A 65 2.53 -11.46 -1.13
C GLN A 65 2.29 -12.57 -0.09
N GLY A 66 1.46 -13.55 -0.44
CA GLY A 66 1.30 -14.79 0.32
C GLY A 66 2.25 -15.89 -0.17
N ILE A 67 2.25 -17.01 0.54
CA ILE A 67 3.10 -18.19 0.26
C ILE A 67 2.87 -18.73 -1.17
N SER A 68 1.67 -18.56 -1.73
CA SER A 68 1.27 -19.05 -3.05
C SER A 68 1.15 -17.95 -4.12
N GLY A 69 1.68 -16.75 -3.88
CA GLY A 69 1.56 -15.60 -4.78
C GLY A 69 0.79 -14.43 -4.17
N ILE A 70 0.30 -13.52 -5.01
CA ILE A 70 -0.48 -12.36 -4.56
C ILE A 70 -1.80 -12.83 -3.94
N THR A 71 -2.06 -12.37 -2.71
CA THR A 71 -3.34 -12.53 -2.03
C THR A 71 -4.00 -11.17 -1.90
N LEU A 72 -5.24 -11.06 -2.35
CA LEU A 72 -6.06 -9.86 -2.16
C LEU A 72 -6.91 -10.01 -0.90
N TRP A 73 -7.12 -8.90 -0.21
CA TRP A 73 -7.92 -8.82 1.01
C TRP A 73 -8.91 -7.68 0.91
N TYR A 74 -10.14 -7.89 1.34
CA TYR A 74 -11.15 -6.82 1.42
C TYR A 74 -11.87 -6.82 2.77
N ALA A 75 -12.56 -5.73 3.07
CA ALA A 75 -13.38 -5.60 4.27
C ALA A 75 -14.80 -6.15 4.04
N GLY A 76 -15.16 -7.27 4.69
CA GLY A 76 -16.52 -7.81 4.67
C GLY A 76 -17.52 -7.00 5.52
N ALA A 77 -18.83 -7.28 5.38
CA ALA A 77 -19.94 -6.66 6.12
C ALA A 77 -19.77 -6.73 7.64
N SER A 78 -19.21 -7.82 8.12
CA SER A 78 -18.81 -8.08 9.50
C SER A 78 -17.71 -7.14 10.01
N GLY A 79 -17.07 -6.38 9.11
CA GLY A 79 -15.85 -5.67 9.41
C GLY A 79 -14.75 -6.64 9.80
N LEU A 80 -14.58 -7.74 9.05
CA LEU A 80 -13.45 -8.66 9.13
C LEU A 80 -12.75 -8.73 7.75
N PRO A 81 -11.41 -8.83 7.69
CA PRO A 81 -10.72 -9.06 6.43
C PRO A 81 -11.09 -10.41 5.85
N VAL A 82 -11.41 -10.44 4.56
CA VAL A 82 -11.72 -11.64 3.80
C VAL A 82 -10.70 -11.80 2.69
N GLY A 83 -10.04 -12.96 2.66
CA GLY A 83 -9.03 -13.29 1.64
C GLY A 83 -9.68 -13.76 0.35
N VAL A 84 -9.16 -13.29 -0.78
CA VAL A 84 -9.57 -13.75 -2.11
C VAL A 84 -8.72 -14.96 -2.49
N PRO A 85 -9.33 -16.12 -2.82
CA PRO A 85 -8.58 -17.32 -3.17
C PRO A 85 -7.80 -17.11 -4.48
N GLY A 86 -6.51 -17.47 -4.50
CA GLY A 86 -5.61 -17.30 -5.64
C GLY A 86 -6.11 -18.01 -6.91
N ARG A 87 -6.50 -17.23 -7.92
CA ARG A 87 -6.90 -17.67 -9.25
C ARG A 87 -6.24 -16.77 -10.30
N PRO A 88 -6.05 -17.22 -11.54
CA PRO A 88 -5.43 -16.39 -12.58
C PRO A 88 -6.29 -15.20 -13.01
N PHE A 89 -7.61 -15.27 -12.81
CA PHE A 89 -8.53 -14.16 -13.02
C PHE A 89 -9.61 -14.16 -11.92
N PHE A 90 -10.00 -12.96 -11.46
CA PHE A 90 -10.96 -12.77 -10.36
C PHE A 90 -12.16 -11.94 -10.81
N ASP A 91 -13.37 -12.41 -10.51
CA ASP A 91 -14.57 -11.56 -10.52
C ASP A 91 -15.04 -11.37 -9.08
N ALA A 92 -15.34 -10.13 -8.69
CA ALA A 92 -15.76 -9.82 -7.33
C ALA A 92 -16.92 -10.73 -6.88
N ALA A 93 -17.95 -10.95 -7.71
CA ALA A 93 -19.06 -11.83 -7.35
C ALA A 93 -18.63 -13.29 -7.06
N SER A 94 -17.55 -13.76 -7.67
CA SER A 94 -17.00 -15.11 -7.46
C SER A 94 -16.04 -15.22 -6.28
N CYS A 95 -15.54 -14.08 -5.78
CA CYS A 95 -14.50 -14.00 -4.76
C CYS A 95 -15.03 -13.56 -3.39
N LEU A 96 -16.14 -12.81 -3.39
CA LEU A 96 -16.75 -12.29 -2.17
C LEU A 96 -17.55 -13.40 -1.48
N THR A 97 -16.99 -14.02 -0.45
CA THR A 97 -17.69 -14.99 0.41
C THR A 97 -18.62 -14.31 1.42
N GLU A 98 -18.42 -13.01 1.62
CA GLU A 98 -19.28 -12.12 2.39
C GLU A 98 -19.51 -10.83 1.60
N PRO A 99 -20.73 -10.24 1.62
CA PRO A 99 -20.94 -8.92 1.06
C PRO A 99 -19.93 -7.91 1.65
N PRO A 100 -19.40 -6.97 0.85
CA PRO A 100 -18.47 -5.95 1.32
C PRO A 100 -19.11 -5.08 2.40
N GLY A 101 -18.33 -4.70 3.41
CA GLY A 101 -18.78 -3.88 4.53
C GLY A 101 -18.08 -2.54 4.59
N SER A 102 -18.75 -1.57 5.20
CA SER A 102 -18.17 -0.25 5.52
C SER A 102 -17.27 -0.28 6.77
N GLY A 103 -16.93 -1.47 7.29
CA GLY A 103 -16.36 -1.65 8.63
C GLY A 103 -14.89 -1.22 8.77
N PHE A 104 -14.10 -1.23 7.68
CA PHE A 104 -12.70 -0.82 7.69
C PHE A 104 -12.39 0.33 6.74
N GLY A 105 -11.31 1.06 7.03
CA GLY A 105 -10.75 2.11 6.17
C GLY A 105 -9.48 1.65 5.44
N VAL A 106 -8.68 0.77 6.06
CA VAL A 106 -7.42 0.27 5.49
C VAL A 106 -7.15 -1.18 5.95
N ILE A 107 -6.69 -2.01 5.02
CA ILE A 107 -6.09 -3.34 5.28
C ILE A 107 -4.69 -3.34 4.67
N VAL A 108 -3.69 -3.70 5.47
CA VAL A 108 -2.29 -3.85 5.04
C VAL A 108 -1.83 -5.25 5.36
N ALA A 109 -1.34 -5.98 4.37
CA ALA A 109 -0.64 -7.24 4.59
C ALA A 109 0.81 -6.97 4.99
N THR A 110 1.25 -7.60 6.07
CA THR A 110 2.65 -7.54 6.51
C THR A 110 3.45 -8.65 5.83
N PRO A 111 4.78 -8.50 5.65
CA PRO A 111 5.59 -9.56 5.05
C PRO A 111 5.70 -10.85 5.89
N ASP A 112 5.37 -10.82 7.18
CA ASP A 112 5.24 -12.02 8.04
C ASP A 112 3.84 -12.67 7.96
N GLY A 113 2.96 -12.16 7.09
CA GLY A 113 1.67 -12.76 6.78
C GLY A 113 0.55 -12.43 7.76
N THR A 114 0.70 -11.40 8.60
CA THR A 114 -0.41 -10.83 9.37
C THR A 114 -1.08 -9.67 8.62
N LEU A 115 -2.20 -9.20 9.14
CA LEU A 115 -2.96 -8.09 8.58
C LEU A 115 -3.05 -6.98 9.61
N LEU A 116 -2.56 -5.80 9.27
CA LEU A 116 -2.87 -4.59 10.01
C LEU A 116 -4.17 -4.00 9.47
N THR A 117 -5.07 -3.65 10.38
CA THR A 117 -6.36 -3.06 10.04
C THR A 117 -6.60 -1.78 10.82
N GLN A 118 -7.23 -0.82 10.17
CA GLN A 118 -7.71 0.40 10.81
C GLN A 118 -9.12 0.70 10.30
N ARG A 119 -10.07 0.93 11.21
CA ARG A 119 -11.43 1.35 10.86
C ARG A 119 -11.48 2.83 10.49
N PRO A 120 -12.43 3.28 9.64
CA PRO A 120 -12.53 4.68 9.27
C PRO A 120 -12.73 5.55 10.52
N GLY A 121 -11.86 6.53 10.72
CA GLY A 121 -11.91 7.43 11.88
C GLY A 121 -11.51 6.80 13.23
N ALA A 122 -11.09 5.54 13.26
CA ALA A 122 -10.62 4.90 14.49
C ALA A 122 -9.23 5.39 14.91
N THR A 123 -9.02 5.43 16.22
CA THR A 123 -7.76 5.81 16.86
C THR A 123 -6.91 4.60 17.24
N THR A 124 -7.25 3.40 16.76
CA THR A 124 -6.51 2.16 17.05
C THR A 124 -6.15 1.44 15.76
N ILE A 125 -4.97 0.83 15.75
CA ILE A 125 -4.49 -0.08 14.72
C ILE A 125 -4.45 -1.48 15.32
N GLU A 126 -5.06 -2.43 14.62
CA GLU A 126 -5.15 -3.82 15.08
C GLU A 126 -4.32 -4.74 14.19
N ASP A 127 -3.52 -5.59 14.82
CA ASP A 127 -2.80 -6.71 14.21
C ASP A 127 -3.71 -7.95 14.27
N ARG A 128 -3.97 -8.55 13.11
CA ARG A 128 -4.90 -9.65 12.92
C ARG A 128 -4.21 -10.80 12.21
N PRO A 129 -4.43 -12.06 12.63
CA PRO A 129 -4.05 -13.20 11.82
C PRO A 129 -4.69 -13.11 10.43
N ALA A 130 -3.98 -13.54 9.40
CA ALA A 130 -4.54 -13.73 8.05
C ALA A 130 -5.48 -14.97 7.96
N VAL A 131 -6.32 -15.14 8.99
CA VAL A 131 -7.34 -16.17 9.09
C VAL A 131 -8.68 -15.45 9.16
N PRO A 132 -9.61 -15.71 8.23
CA PRO A 132 -10.94 -15.09 8.24
C PRO A 132 -11.62 -15.27 9.60
N GLY A 133 -12.19 -14.19 10.13
CA GLY A 133 -12.92 -14.23 11.40
C GLY A 133 -12.09 -14.05 12.67
N ALA A 134 -10.75 -14.08 12.60
CA ALA A 134 -9.91 -13.96 13.79
C ALA A 134 -10.01 -12.57 14.44
N PRO A 135 -10.11 -12.48 15.79
CA PRO A 135 -10.09 -11.20 16.49
C PRO A 135 -8.72 -10.52 16.35
N GLY A 136 -8.72 -9.19 16.30
CA GLY A 136 -7.50 -8.39 16.28
C GLY A 136 -7.00 -8.03 17.66
N VAL A 137 -5.70 -7.75 17.75
CA VAL A 137 -5.05 -7.19 18.93
C VAL A 137 -4.64 -5.76 18.60
N THR A 138 -5.04 -4.80 19.44
CA THR A 138 -4.56 -3.42 19.30
C THR A 138 -3.06 -3.38 19.47
N VAL A 139 -2.34 -2.93 18.44
CA VAL A 139 -0.89 -2.77 18.44
C VAL A 139 -0.43 -1.32 18.52
N ALA A 140 -1.34 -0.37 18.23
CA ALA A 140 -1.05 1.04 18.39
C ALA A 140 -2.32 1.86 18.62
N THR A 141 -2.17 2.98 19.35
CA THR A 141 -3.15 4.06 19.45
C THR A 141 -2.60 5.28 18.72
N VAL A 142 -3.41 5.91 17.87
CA VAL A 142 -3.03 7.03 17.01
C VAL A 142 -3.98 8.21 17.16
N PRO A 143 -3.53 9.45 16.87
CA PRO A 143 -4.42 10.62 16.83
C PRO A 143 -5.60 10.43 15.87
N ARG A 144 -6.70 11.15 16.14
CA ARG A 144 -7.84 11.18 15.23
C ARG A 144 -7.43 11.80 13.88
N GLY A 145 -7.86 11.19 12.79
CA GLY A 145 -7.51 11.62 11.43
C GLY A 145 -6.20 11.01 10.91
N THR A 146 -5.51 10.21 11.73
CA THR A 146 -4.38 9.40 11.26
C THR A 146 -4.87 8.23 10.42
N VAL A 147 -4.17 7.94 9.32
CA VAL A 147 -4.47 6.86 8.38
C VAL A 147 -3.30 5.88 8.31
N LEU A 148 -3.57 4.59 8.46
CA LEU A 148 -2.61 3.51 8.24
C LEU A 148 -2.18 3.51 6.77
N VAL A 149 -0.88 3.49 6.52
CA VAL A 149 -0.30 3.51 5.16
C VAL A 149 0.21 2.14 4.77
N GLY A 150 0.95 1.50 5.66
CA GLY A 150 1.66 0.28 5.33
C GLY A 150 2.42 -0.34 6.51
N ALA A 151 3.02 -1.48 6.23
CA ALA A 151 3.96 -2.15 7.11
C ALA A 151 5.20 -2.54 6.32
N GLY A 152 6.37 -2.24 6.84
CA GLY A 152 7.64 -2.46 6.13
C GLY A 152 8.82 -2.03 6.99
N ASN A 153 10.02 -2.41 6.60
CA ASN A 153 11.23 -2.00 7.31
C ASN A 153 11.60 -0.59 6.87
N VAL A 154 11.12 0.43 7.57
CA VAL A 154 11.59 1.82 7.35
C VAL A 154 12.76 2.11 8.28
N THR A 155 12.68 1.57 9.49
CA THR A 155 13.78 1.54 10.43
C THR A 155 14.65 0.31 10.17
N THR A 156 15.90 0.34 10.62
CA THR A 156 16.83 -0.80 10.57
C THR A 156 16.49 -1.92 11.57
N GLY A 157 15.24 -1.95 12.06
CA GLY A 157 14.73 -2.92 13.02
C GLY A 157 14.57 -4.33 12.42
N ARG A 158 14.41 -5.33 13.29
CA ARG A 158 14.21 -6.74 12.88
C ARG A 158 12.76 -7.12 12.61
N ARG A 159 11.81 -6.24 12.89
CA ARG A 159 10.38 -6.43 12.63
C ARG A 159 9.90 -5.31 11.71
N HIS A 160 8.85 -5.60 10.95
CA HIS A 160 8.20 -4.60 10.13
C HIS A 160 7.60 -3.50 10.99
N ASP A 161 7.89 -2.27 10.61
CA ASP A 161 7.36 -1.09 11.26
C ASP A 161 5.94 -0.81 10.79
N ILE A 162 5.19 -0.03 11.57
CA ILE A 162 3.86 0.45 11.17
C ILE A 162 4.00 1.88 10.71
N VAL A 163 3.62 2.15 9.47
CA VAL A 163 3.65 3.51 8.91
C VAL A 163 2.24 4.06 8.83
N VAL A 164 2.11 5.31 9.26
CA VAL A 164 0.86 6.06 9.24
C VAL A 164 1.08 7.45 8.66
N GLN A 165 0.01 8.02 8.10
CA GLN A 165 -0.07 9.41 7.71
C GLN A 165 -0.88 10.18 8.76
N GLY A 166 -0.29 11.21 9.35
CA GLY A 166 -0.97 12.11 10.27
C GLY A 166 -1.99 13.02 9.57
N PRO A 167 -2.87 13.70 10.34
CA PRO A 167 -3.81 14.68 9.80
C PRO A 167 -3.11 15.90 9.18
N ASP A 168 -1.82 16.12 9.48
CA ASP A 168 -0.96 17.14 8.87
C ASP A 168 -0.31 16.66 7.56
N GLY A 169 -0.66 15.46 7.08
CA GLY A 169 -0.14 14.88 5.84
C GLY A 169 1.25 14.25 5.95
N ARG A 170 1.92 14.38 7.10
CA ARG A 170 3.26 13.81 7.35
C ARG A 170 3.21 12.33 7.66
N LEU A 171 4.24 11.59 7.26
CA LEU A 171 4.41 10.20 7.65
C LEU A 171 5.13 10.05 8.99
N ALA A 172 4.62 9.13 9.79
CA ALA A 172 5.24 8.65 11.02
C ALA A 172 5.37 7.14 10.98
N VAL A 173 6.41 6.63 11.63
CA VAL A 173 6.72 5.21 11.74
C VAL A 173 6.72 4.81 13.21
N LEU A 174 6.04 3.71 13.55
CA LEU A 174 6.17 3.03 14.82
C LEU A 174 7.21 1.92 14.65
N GLU A 175 8.39 2.16 15.19
CA GLU A 175 9.46 1.16 15.24
C GLU A 175 9.03 0.01 16.16
N ARG A 176 8.99 -1.22 15.67
CA ARG A 176 8.63 -2.41 16.47
C ARG A 176 9.87 -3.19 16.92
N SER A 177 10.71 -2.61 17.78
CA SER A 177 11.96 -3.24 18.26
C SER A 177 11.81 -4.22 19.45
N GLY A 178 10.64 -4.85 19.65
CA GLY A 178 10.43 -5.90 20.67
C GLY A 178 9.83 -5.42 22.00
N GLY A 179 9.31 -4.19 22.06
CA GLY A 179 8.54 -3.61 23.16
C GLY A 179 7.31 -2.84 22.66
N ALA A 180 6.84 -1.84 23.42
CA ALA A 180 5.68 -0.99 23.03
C ALA A 180 5.90 -0.14 21.76
N GLY A 181 7.10 -0.21 21.17
CA GLY A 181 7.53 0.56 20.02
C GLY A 181 7.81 2.02 20.33
N GLN A 182 8.42 2.72 19.38
CA GLN A 182 8.68 4.17 19.46
C GLN A 182 8.19 4.84 18.17
N TRP A 183 7.52 5.98 18.31
CA TRP A 183 7.03 6.76 17.17
C TRP A 183 8.08 7.76 16.73
N TYR A 184 8.37 7.78 15.43
CA TYR A 184 9.24 8.77 14.80
C TYR A 184 8.52 9.38 13.59
N ARG A 185 8.74 10.68 13.36
CA ARG A 185 8.48 11.26 12.04
C ARG A 185 9.64 10.88 11.13
N PHE A 186 9.38 10.74 9.83
CA PHE A 186 10.44 10.46 8.86
C PHE A 186 10.19 11.16 7.50
N THR A 187 9.36 12.21 7.49
CA THR A 187 9.13 13.08 6.33
C THR A 187 8.81 14.51 6.76
N ALA A 188 9.28 15.51 5.99
CA ALA A 188 8.90 16.90 6.12
C ALA A 188 7.45 17.12 5.72
N GLU A 189 7.11 16.97 4.44
CA GLU A 189 5.74 16.98 3.88
C GLU A 189 5.77 16.25 2.53
N LEU A 190 4.80 15.36 2.29
CA LEU A 190 4.63 14.75 0.98
C LEU A 190 3.54 15.52 0.20
N PRO A 191 3.81 16.00 -1.02
CA PRO A 191 2.93 16.91 -1.75
C PRO A 191 1.65 16.21 -2.21
N GLY A 192 0.62 16.23 -1.35
CA GLY A 192 -0.74 15.81 -1.68
C GLY A 192 -0.85 14.40 -2.27
N LEU A 193 0.08 13.50 -1.93
CA LEU A 193 0.14 12.16 -2.50
C LEU A 193 -1.14 11.40 -2.18
N ARG A 194 -1.70 10.76 -3.21
CA ARG A 194 -2.78 9.80 -3.07
C ARG A 194 -2.23 8.38 -3.11
N GLY A 195 -2.85 7.49 -2.33
CA GLY A 195 -2.59 6.06 -2.40
C GLY A 195 -1.18 5.68 -1.97
N ILE A 196 -0.67 6.29 -0.89
CA ILE A 196 0.70 6.07 -0.43
C ILE A 196 0.89 4.59 -0.07
N ARG A 197 1.98 3.97 -0.55
CA ARG A 197 2.39 2.59 -0.23
C ARG A 197 3.88 2.53 0.11
N LEU A 198 4.24 1.59 0.97
CA LEU A 198 5.63 1.29 1.28
C LEU A 198 6.19 0.35 0.22
N VAL A 199 7.38 0.66 -0.28
CA VAL A 199 8.04 -0.13 -1.32
C VAL A 199 9.56 -0.09 -1.15
N ASP A 200 10.20 -1.25 -1.16
CA ASP A 200 11.66 -1.35 -1.28
C ASP A 200 12.01 -1.26 -2.77
N THR A 201 12.53 -0.10 -3.17
CA THR A 201 12.90 0.18 -4.56
C THR A 201 14.40 0.12 -4.82
N SER A 202 15.24 -0.05 -3.81
CA SER A 202 16.69 -0.23 -3.97
C SER A 202 17.08 -1.70 -3.84
N GLY A 203 16.21 -2.54 -3.26
CA GLY A 203 16.51 -3.92 -2.91
C GLY A 203 17.44 -4.03 -1.70
N ASP A 204 17.58 -2.97 -0.90
CA ASP A 204 18.42 -2.94 0.31
C ASP A 204 17.66 -3.43 1.55
N GLY A 205 16.39 -3.81 1.39
CA GLY A 205 15.52 -4.27 2.47
C GLY A 205 14.88 -3.13 3.26
N LEU A 206 15.08 -1.87 2.87
CA LEU A 206 14.49 -0.68 3.49
C LEU A 206 13.41 -0.08 2.58
N ALA A 207 12.22 0.08 3.15
CA ALA A 207 11.07 0.58 2.44
C ALA A 207 11.13 2.10 2.30
N GLY A 208 11.10 2.58 1.06
CA GLY A 208 10.72 3.94 0.72
C GLY A 208 9.19 4.07 0.62
N CYS A 209 8.74 5.10 -0.09
CA CYS A 209 7.31 5.37 -0.30
C CYS A 209 6.99 5.57 -1.79
N ALA A 210 5.89 5.02 -2.27
CA ALA A 210 5.30 5.34 -3.57
C ALA A 210 3.96 6.05 -3.41
N GLY A 211 3.59 6.88 -4.36
CA GLY A 211 2.28 7.52 -4.39
C GLY A 211 2.00 8.22 -5.70
N VAL A 212 0.75 8.65 -5.90
CA VAL A 212 0.34 9.42 -7.07
C VAL A 212 0.24 10.89 -6.70
N VAL A 213 1.00 11.75 -7.37
CA VAL A 213 0.88 13.21 -7.23
C VAL A 213 -0.37 13.73 -7.96
N PRO A 214 -0.85 14.96 -7.66
CA PRO A 214 -2.11 15.47 -8.22
C PRO A 214 -2.22 15.52 -9.75
N ASP A 215 -1.09 15.61 -10.46
CA ASP A 215 -1.06 15.58 -11.92
C ASP A 215 -1.22 14.17 -12.53
N GLY A 216 -1.34 13.14 -11.69
CA GLY A 216 -1.47 11.75 -12.10
C GLY A 216 -0.15 11.05 -12.39
N THR A 217 0.99 11.60 -11.95
CA THR A 217 2.28 10.91 -12.01
C THR A 217 2.45 9.98 -10.80
N LEU A 218 2.78 8.71 -11.05
CA LEU A 218 3.29 7.80 -10.04
C LEU A 218 4.75 8.16 -9.74
N VAL A 219 5.04 8.45 -8.48
CA VAL A 219 6.38 8.77 -7.99
C VAL A 219 6.79 7.83 -6.87
N VAL A 220 8.09 7.59 -6.75
CA VAL A 220 8.72 6.91 -5.63
C VAL A 220 9.67 7.86 -4.93
N TYR A 221 9.66 7.82 -3.61
CA TYR A 221 10.63 8.42 -2.70
C TYR A 221 11.49 7.27 -2.16
N PRO A 222 12.68 7.01 -2.75
CA PRO A 222 13.53 5.92 -2.32
C PRO A 222 14.00 6.14 -0.88
N HIS A 223 14.24 5.04 -0.15
CA HIS A 223 14.90 5.13 1.15
C HIS A 223 16.37 5.53 0.95
N SER A 224 16.94 6.35 1.85
CA SER A 224 18.32 6.82 1.76
C SER A 224 19.38 5.80 2.18
N GLY A 225 18.93 4.66 2.72
CA GLY A 225 19.77 3.66 3.37
C GLY A 225 20.07 3.95 4.84
N VAL A 226 19.65 5.11 5.37
CA VAL A 226 19.94 5.54 6.74
C VAL A 226 18.67 6.02 7.42
N PHE A 227 18.38 5.50 8.61
CA PHE A 227 17.30 5.99 9.46
C PHE A 227 17.88 6.94 10.53
N TRP A 228 17.66 8.24 10.34
CA TRP A 228 18.11 9.28 11.27
C TRP A 228 16.90 10.00 11.89
N PRO A 229 16.36 9.55 13.04
CA PRO A 229 15.13 10.12 13.60
C PRO A 229 15.27 11.57 14.09
N GLN A 230 16.49 12.04 14.35
CA GLN A 230 16.76 13.44 14.66
C GLN A 230 16.76 14.35 13.42
N ASP A 231 16.89 13.79 12.22
CA ASP A 231 16.79 14.51 10.95
C ASP A 231 15.90 13.73 9.96
N PRO A 232 14.58 13.76 10.17
CA PRO A 232 13.62 12.89 9.48
C PRO A 232 13.60 13.12 7.95
N ASP A 233 14.07 14.26 7.48
CA ASP A 233 14.04 14.63 6.06
C ASP A 233 15.13 13.91 5.26
N THR A 234 16.07 13.26 5.94
CA THR A 234 17.14 12.47 5.34
C THR A 234 16.75 11.02 5.07
N VAL A 235 15.62 10.55 5.59
CA VAL A 235 15.20 9.14 5.47
C VAL A 235 14.76 8.82 4.04
N LEU A 236 14.07 9.76 3.39
CA LEU A 236 13.63 9.62 2.00
C LEU A 236 14.43 10.53 1.08
N LEU A 237 14.85 9.98 -0.05
CA LEU A 237 15.49 10.74 -1.12
C LEU A 237 14.46 11.53 -1.92
N SER A 238 14.96 12.41 -2.80
CA SER A 238 14.13 13.15 -3.76
C SER A 238 13.29 12.20 -4.62
N PRO A 239 12.05 12.59 -4.96
CA PRO A 239 11.16 11.71 -5.69
C PRO A 239 11.65 11.45 -7.11
N VAL A 240 11.36 10.25 -7.58
CA VAL A 240 11.64 9.75 -8.91
C VAL A 240 10.31 9.41 -9.57
N ALA A 241 10.05 9.98 -10.74
CA ALA A 241 8.85 9.67 -11.52
C ALA A 241 9.00 8.30 -12.19
N LEU A 242 7.96 7.47 -12.09
CA LEU A 242 7.92 6.14 -12.70
C LEU A 242 6.97 6.08 -13.91
N ALA A 243 5.81 6.72 -13.82
CA ALA A 243 4.79 6.66 -14.87
C ALA A 243 3.79 7.80 -14.78
N GLY A 244 3.21 8.19 -15.91
CA GLY A 244 2.08 9.14 -15.99
C GLY A 244 0.72 8.46 -16.16
N GLY A 245 -0.37 9.19 -15.98
CA GLY A 245 -1.73 8.72 -16.26
C GLY A 245 -2.42 7.95 -15.12
N TRP A 246 -1.91 8.03 -13.89
CA TRP A 246 -2.39 7.32 -12.70
C TRP A 246 -3.53 8.02 -11.96
N HIS A 247 -4.15 9.04 -12.56
CA HIS A 247 -5.22 9.84 -11.94
C HIS A 247 -6.41 9.00 -11.47
N ASP A 248 -6.75 7.96 -12.24
CA ASP A 248 -7.90 7.08 -11.97
C ASP A 248 -7.51 5.74 -11.31
N LEU A 249 -6.25 5.56 -10.88
CA LEU A 249 -5.76 4.29 -10.32
C LEU A 249 -5.50 4.38 -8.81
N ASP A 250 -5.98 3.41 -8.01
CA ASP A 250 -5.55 3.20 -6.62
C ASP A 250 -4.42 2.17 -6.57
N ILE A 251 -3.29 2.51 -5.92
CA ILE A 251 -2.18 1.57 -5.71
C ILE A 251 -2.55 0.58 -4.60
N LEU A 252 -2.36 -0.71 -4.86
CA LEU A 252 -2.65 -1.78 -3.90
C LEU A 252 -1.38 -2.33 -3.27
N GLN A 253 -0.33 -2.53 -4.08
CA GLN A 253 1.00 -3.02 -3.71
C GLN A 253 2.00 -2.53 -4.75
#